data_AF-A0A935JI21-F1
#
_entry.id   AF-A0A935JI21-F1
#
_cell.length_a   1.000
_cell.length_b   1.000
_cell.length_c   1.000
_cell.angle_alpha   90.00
_cell.angle_beta   90.00
_cell.angle_gamma   90.00
#
_symmetry.space_group_name_H-M   'P 1'
#
loop_
_entity.id
_entity.type
_entity.pdbx_description
1 polymer ?
#
loop_
_entity_poly.entity_id
_entity_poly.type
_entity_poly.pdbx_seq_one_letter_code
_entity_poly.pdbx_strand_id
1 'polypeptide(L)'
;MRLVLWVLFLFAAAVGIVYVAQFNSGSVLFNVPPYKVELTINNFFILLIVAFFIFYILLKILARVLGFSFYFRRKRINDRTLVGLKAFFEGKYDRAQKAAASALRLNSSPIINGINAALAARSAHKLEDYAARDGYLAVAQEVAPNEHTLNLITHAELLLEEGRHEEALNALHSLYALGGLQSITALQLELKAQQMAQNWDAVMDLVNILANRYPYGKGSIGQLKHHAQQENIKKNSTNLDLLNKYWHGLNSMEQLDSRLAATAAKGYIALHDMAAAQKIIEQSLDAKLDNELIALYSKCLGNSVSWQIQRAENWLSKNPNNAELLLTLGKLCTYCELWGKAQNYLEASLSIEPSRAAHLALAQLFEKLDKRELASDHYHKGLGFSLQEQTT
;
A
#
# COMPACT_ATOMS: atom_id res chain seq x y z
N MET A 1 25.04 -27.20 -35.36
CA MET A 1 25.58 -27.10 -36.74
C MET A 1 27.10 -26.93 -36.78
N ARG A 2 27.71 -26.02 -36.00
CA ARG A 2 29.18 -25.84 -35.95
C ARG A 2 29.98 -27.12 -35.65
N LEU A 3 29.47 -27.98 -34.77
CA LEU A 3 30.12 -29.25 -34.37
C LEU A 3 30.15 -30.30 -35.50
N VAL A 4 29.11 -30.37 -36.33
CA VAL A 4 29.03 -31.32 -37.46
C VAL A 4 29.97 -30.88 -38.59
N LEU A 5 30.00 -29.58 -38.89
CA LEU A 5 30.94 -29.01 -39.87
C LEU A 5 32.40 -29.18 -39.44
N TRP A 6 32.68 -29.08 -38.14
CA TRP A 6 34.03 -29.28 -37.60
C TRP A 6 34.48 -30.75 -37.68
N VAL A 7 33.57 -31.69 -37.42
CA VAL A 7 33.85 -33.13 -37.57
C VAL A 7 34.04 -33.51 -39.04
N LEU A 8 33.26 -32.94 -39.95
CA LEU A 8 33.35 -33.22 -41.39
C LEU A 8 34.63 -32.64 -42.00
N PHE A 9 35.03 -31.44 -41.57
CA PHE A 9 36.33 -30.86 -41.92
C PHE A 9 37.50 -31.70 -41.39
N LEU A 10 37.40 -32.19 -40.15
CA LEU A 10 38.44 -33.03 -39.55
C LEU A 10 38.55 -34.39 -40.27
N PHE A 11 37.43 -34.94 -40.75
CA PHE A 11 37.42 -36.15 -41.56
C PHE A 11 38.05 -35.91 -42.95
N ALA A 12 37.71 -34.81 -43.61
CA ALA A 12 38.29 -34.44 -44.90
C ALA A 12 39.80 -34.16 -44.79
N ALA A 13 40.24 -33.51 -43.71
CA ALA A 13 41.65 -33.28 -43.42
C ALA A 13 42.40 -34.59 -43.14
N ALA A 14 41.80 -35.53 -42.39
CA ALA A 14 42.39 -36.84 -42.14
C ALA A 14 42.56 -37.66 -43.43
N VAL A 15 41.56 -37.66 -44.32
CA VAL A 15 41.66 -38.33 -45.64
C VAL A 15 42.72 -37.67 -46.51
N GLY A 16 42.81 -36.34 -46.51
CA GLY A 16 43.85 -35.60 -47.24
C GLY A 16 45.27 -35.91 -46.75
N ILE A 17 45.47 -36.02 -45.43
CA ILE A 17 46.78 -36.38 -44.83
C ILE A 17 47.17 -37.81 -45.19
N VAL A 18 46.24 -38.76 -45.15
CA VAL A 18 46.50 -40.16 -45.54
C VAL A 18 46.83 -40.29 -47.03
N TYR A 19 46.19 -39.50 -47.89
CA TYR A 19 46.47 -39.49 -49.33
C TYR A 19 47.88 -38.96 -49.64
N VAL A 20 48.31 -37.89 -48.95
CA VAL A 20 49.66 -37.32 -49.10
C VAL A 20 50.74 -38.22 -48.47
N ALA A 21 50.41 -38.99 -47.44
CA ALA A 21 51.32 -39.91 -46.76
C ALA A 21 51.72 -41.15 -47.59
N GLN A 22 50.99 -41.47 -48.68
CA GLN A 22 51.36 -42.59 -49.57
C GLN A 22 52.65 -42.36 -50.36
N PHE A 23 53.19 -41.13 -50.40
CA PHE A 23 54.35 -40.77 -51.23
C PHE A 23 55.67 -40.54 -50.47
N ASN A 24 55.79 -40.87 -49.18
CA ASN A 24 57.03 -40.55 -48.43
C ASN A 24 57.53 -41.64 -47.48
N SER A 25 58.67 -42.24 -47.83
CA SER A 25 59.44 -43.22 -47.03
C SER A 25 60.31 -42.56 -45.95
N GLY A 26 59.80 -41.53 -45.28
CA GLY A 26 60.53 -40.85 -44.20
C GLY A 26 60.35 -41.55 -42.85
N SER A 27 61.40 -41.58 -42.04
CA SER A 27 61.38 -42.10 -40.66
C SER A 27 61.66 -40.96 -39.67
N VAL A 28 60.93 -40.96 -38.55
CA VAL A 28 61.12 -40.02 -37.45
C VAL A 28 61.87 -40.75 -36.34
N LEU A 29 63.05 -40.24 -35.98
CA LEU A 29 63.92 -40.84 -34.97
C LEU A 29 63.88 -40.00 -33.69
N PHE A 30 63.37 -40.58 -32.61
CA PHE A 30 63.41 -39.99 -31.28
C PHE A 30 64.67 -40.49 -30.54
N ASN A 31 65.63 -39.60 -30.34
CA ASN A 31 66.88 -39.90 -29.63
C ASN A 31 66.84 -39.30 -28.22
N VAL A 32 66.51 -40.11 -27.22
CA VAL A 32 66.54 -39.73 -25.80
C VAL A 32 67.39 -40.78 -25.06
N PRO A 33 68.68 -40.52 -24.79
CA PRO A 33 69.58 -41.51 -24.21
C PRO A 33 69.00 -42.11 -22.91
N PRO A 34 68.98 -43.45 -22.73
CA PRO A 34 69.58 -44.52 -23.55
C PRO A 34 68.67 -45.12 -24.64
N TYR A 35 67.47 -44.58 -24.87
CA TYR A 35 66.48 -45.15 -25.78
C TYR A 35 66.53 -44.48 -27.16
N LYS A 36 66.56 -45.31 -28.20
CA LYS A 36 66.35 -44.88 -29.60
C LYS A 36 65.09 -45.54 -30.11
N VAL A 37 64.10 -44.73 -30.48
CA VAL A 37 62.85 -45.23 -31.05
C VAL A 37 62.73 -44.69 -32.46
N GLU A 38 62.77 -45.60 -33.44
CA GLU A 38 62.55 -45.32 -34.85
C GLU A 38 61.08 -45.60 -35.20
N LEU A 39 60.37 -44.57 -35.66
CA LEU A 39 58.98 -44.69 -36.10
C LEU A 39 58.88 -44.28 -37.56
N THR A 40 58.10 -45.03 -38.34
CA THR A 40 57.68 -44.57 -39.68
C THR A 40 56.79 -43.33 -39.52
N ILE A 41 56.85 -42.40 -40.49
CA ILE A 41 56.00 -41.19 -40.46
C ILE A 41 54.52 -41.54 -40.29
N ASN A 42 54.05 -42.62 -40.92
CA ASN A 42 52.66 -43.08 -40.79
C ASN A 42 52.32 -43.44 -39.32
N ASN A 43 53.19 -44.18 -38.64
CA ASN A 43 52.98 -44.54 -37.24
C ASN A 43 53.03 -43.31 -36.31
N PHE A 44 53.89 -42.33 -36.62
CA PHE A 44 53.95 -41.07 -35.88
C PHE A 44 52.63 -40.28 -35.96
N PHE A 45 52.03 -40.17 -37.15
CA PHE A 45 50.73 -39.49 -37.31
C PHE A 45 49.59 -40.22 -36.61
N ILE A 46 49.55 -41.56 -36.70
CA ILE A 46 48.56 -42.36 -35.96
C ILE A 46 48.69 -42.11 -34.46
N LEU A 47 49.92 -42.13 -33.91
CA LEU A 47 50.16 -41.91 -32.49
C LEU A 47 49.79 -40.49 -32.06
N LEU A 48 50.04 -39.48 -32.91
CA LEU A 48 49.65 -38.10 -32.66
C LEU A 48 48.13 -37.92 -32.65
N ILE A 49 47.40 -38.57 -33.56
CA ILE A 49 45.92 -38.57 -33.57
C ILE A 49 45.40 -39.23 -32.28
N VAL A 50 45.93 -40.40 -31.91
CA VAL A 50 45.55 -41.10 -30.67
C VAL A 50 45.83 -40.23 -29.44
N ALA A 51 47.01 -39.61 -29.36
CA ALA A 51 47.37 -38.70 -28.28
C ALA A 51 46.43 -37.48 -28.20
N PHE A 52 46.03 -36.91 -29.33
CA PHE A 52 45.05 -35.82 -29.38
C PHE A 52 43.68 -36.25 -28.85
N PHE A 53 43.19 -37.44 -29.23
CA PHE A 53 41.94 -37.98 -28.70
C PHE A 53 42.01 -38.22 -27.19
N ILE A 54 43.11 -38.79 -26.71
CA ILE A 54 43.35 -38.98 -25.27
C ILE A 54 43.33 -37.64 -24.55
N PHE A 55 44.08 -36.65 -25.04
CA PHE A 55 44.14 -35.31 -24.46
C PHE A 55 42.77 -34.61 -24.45
N TYR A 56 42.00 -34.71 -25.54
CA TYR A 56 40.64 -34.19 -25.63
C TYR A 56 39.69 -34.86 -24.61
N ILE A 57 39.75 -36.18 -24.48
CA ILE A 57 38.98 -36.92 -23.47
C ILE A 57 39.37 -36.47 -22.07
N LEU A 58 40.67 -36.30 -21.80
CA LEU A 58 41.19 -35.86 -20.52
C LEU A 58 40.70 -34.45 -20.16
N LEU A 59 40.74 -33.51 -21.11
CA LEU A 59 40.17 -32.17 -20.97
C LEU A 59 38.66 -32.21 -20.72
N LYS A 60 37.92 -33.10 -21.40
CA LYS A 60 36.47 -33.25 -21.20
C LYS A 60 36.13 -33.84 -19.83
N ILE A 61 36.93 -34.78 -19.34
CA ILE A 61 36.80 -35.32 -17.98
C ILE A 61 37.13 -34.23 -16.96
N LEU A 62 38.21 -33.48 -17.15
CA LEU A 62 38.59 -32.39 -16.26
C LEU A 62 37.53 -31.28 -16.22
N ALA A 63 36.99 -30.90 -17.37
CA ALA A 63 35.88 -29.96 -17.49
C ALA A 63 34.58 -30.49 -16.85
N ARG A 64 34.31 -31.81 -16.91
CA ARG A 64 33.21 -32.41 -16.15
C ARG A 64 33.47 -32.38 -14.65
N VAL A 65 34.64 -32.77 -14.18
CA VAL A 65 34.95 -32.79 -12.73
C VAL A 65 34.88 -31.37 -12.14
N LEU A 66 35.41 -30.37 -12.84
CA LEU A 66 35.34 -28.97 -12.43
C LEU A 66 33.94 -28.36 -12.63
N GLY A 67 33.29 -28.61 -13.77
CA GLY A 67 31.96 -28.08 -14.10
C GLY A 67 30.80 -28.71 -13.31
N PHE A 68 30.95 -29.96 -12.88
CA PHE A 68 30.01 -30.67 -12.01
C PHE A 68 29.93 -30.03 -10.62
N SER A 69 31.04 -29.46 -10.12
CA SER A 69 31.03 -28.72 -8.85
C SER A 69 30.16 -27.46 -8.90
N PHE A 70 30.26 -26.67 -9.99
CA PHE A 70 29.51 -25.42 -10.13
C PHE A 70 28.00 -25.63 -10.37
N TYR A 71 27.61 -26.61 -11.21
CA TYR A 71 26.19 -26.87 -11.49
C TYR A 71 25.44 -27.40 -10.27
N PHE A 72 26.01 -28.37 -9.53
CA PHE A 72 25.38 -28.91 -8.33
C PHE A 72 25.39 -27.92 -7.16
N ARG A 73 26.41 -27.07 -7.03
CA ARG A 73 26.43 -25.99 -6.02
C ARG A 73 25.31 -24.97 -6.28
N ARG A 74 25.12 -24.53 -7.53
CA ARG A 74 24.03 -23.60 -7.89
C ARG A 74 22.65 -24.22 -7.67
N LYS A 75 22.48 -25.50 -8.03
CA LYS A 75 21.24 -26.25 -7.78
C LYS A 75 20.91 -26.31 -6.29
N ARG A 76 21.88 -26.67 -5.43
CA ARG A 76 21.71 -26.70 -3.97
C ARG A 76 21.31 -25.34 -3.39
N ILE A 77 21.86 -24.23 -3.89
CA ILE A 77 21.50 -22.87 -3.44
C ILE A 77 20.06 -22.54 -3.82
N ASN A 78 19.67 -22.82 -5.06
CA ASN A 78 18.30 -22.59 -5.54
C ASN A 78 17.31 -23.45 -4.74
N ASP A 79 17.62 -24.72 -4.48
CA ASP A 79 16.79 -25.62 -3.67
C ASP A 79 16.61 -25.05 -2.25
N ARG A 80 17.68 -24.55 -1.61
CA ARG A 80 17.59 -23.91 -0.28
C ARG A 80 16.74 -22.63 -0.29
N THR A 81 16.89 -21.80 -1.33
CA THR A 81 16.09 -20.58 -1.50
C THR A 81 14.60 -20.92 -1.64
N LEU A 82 14.27 -21.92 -2.48
CA LEU A 82 12.90 -22.38 -2.69
C LEU A 82 12.30 -23.02 -1.43
N VAL A 83 13.10 -23.82 -0.69
CA VAL A 83 12.69 -24.36 0.61
C VAL A 83 12.40 -23.24 1.62
N GLY A 84 13.24 -22.20 1.65
CA GLY A 84 13.03 -21.03 2.50
C GLY A 84 11.76 -20.28 2.14
N LEU A 85 11.54 -19.98 0.86
CA LEU A 85 10.34 -19.31 0.37
C LEU A 85 9.08 -20.10 0.69
N LYS A 86 9.09 -21.41 0.42
CA LYS A 86 7.97 -22.29 0.78
C LYS A 86 7.68 -22.23 2.28
N ALA A 87 8.71 -22.36 3.11
CA ALA A 87 8.54 -22.32 4.57
C ALA A 87 7.99 -20.96 5.04
N PHE A 88 8.41 -19.86 4.42
CA PHE A 88 7.92 -18.51 4.74
C PHE A 88 6.42 -18.37 4.47
N PHE A 89 5.97 -18.79 3.29
CA PHE A 89 4.55 -18.74 2.93
C PHE A 89 3.69 -19.76 3.71
N GLU A 90 4.29 -20.84 4.22
CA GLU A 90 3.64 -21.77 5.15
C GLU A 90 3.62 -21.25 6.61
N GLY A 91 4.14 -20.05 6.90
CA GLY A 91 4.23 -19.49 8.25
C GLY A 91 5.30 -20.12 9.14
N LYS A 92 6.18 -20.95 8.58
CA LYS A 92 7.27 -21.63 9.30
C LYS A 92 8.54 -20.76 9.30
N TYR A 93 8.49 -19.62 9.98
CA TYR A 93 9.53 -18.58 9.91
C TYR A 93 10.91 -19.04 10.38
N ASP A 94 11.03 -19.88 11.41
CA ASP A 94 12.32 -20.44 11.86
C ASP A 94 13.01 -21.27 10.75
N ARG A 95 12.24 -22.11 10.04
CA ARG A 95 12.76 -22.90 8.92
C ARG A 95 13.12 -22.02 7.73
N ALA A 96 12.31 -21.00 7.46
CA ALA A 96 12.56 -20.03 6.39
C ALA A 96 13.86 -19.27 6.63
N GLN A 97 14.05 -18.74 7.84
CA GLN A 97 15.25 -18.03 8.26
C GLN A 97 16.49 -18.92 8.15
N LYS A 98 16.46 -20.15 8.70
CA LYS A 98 17.59 -21.09 8.62
C LYS A 98 17.94 -21.47 7.18
N ALA A 99 16.94 -21.72 6.33
CA ALA A 99 17.16 -22.05 4.94
C ALA A 99 17.76 -20.86 4.17
N ALA A 100 17.24 -19.66 4.36
CA ALA A 100 17.74 -18.43 3.75
C ALA A 100 19.17 -18.09 4.20
N ALA A 101 19.46 -18.18 5.50
CA ALA A 101 20.80 -17.99 6.06
C ALA A 101 21.79 -19.03 5.51
N SER A 102 21.36 -20.29 5.35
CA SER A 102 22.19 -21.33 4.72
C SER A 102 22.50 -21.02 3.26
N ALA A 103 21.54 -20.45 2.51
CA ALA A 103 21.75 -20.04 1.12
C ALA A 103 22.71 -18.85 1.01
N LEU A 104 22.62 -17.87 1.93
CA LEU A 104 23.55 -16.74 2.01
C LEU A 104 25.00 -17.20 2.23
N ARG A 105 25.24 -18.15 3.14
CA ARG A 105 26.58 -18.69 3.42
C ARG A 105 27.24 -19.36 2.22
N LEU A 106 26.44 -19.92 1.30
CA LEU A 106 26.95 -20.58 0.10
C LEU A 106 27.44 -19.60 -0.97
N ASN A 107 27.15 -18.30 -0.79
CA ASN A 107 27.49 -17.14 -1.61
C ASN A 107 27.28 -17.35 -3.12
N SER A 108 26.23 -16.73 -3.67
CA SER A 108 25.77 -16.93 -5.03
C SER A 108 25.86 -15.64 -5.86
N SER A 109 24.96 -15.45 -6.81
CA SER A 109 24.81 -14.16 -7.49
C SER A 109 24.19 -13.11 -6.56
N PRO A 110 24.54 -11.81 -6.70
CA PRO A 110 23.99 -10.71 -5.90
C PRO A 110 22.47 -10.77 -5.72
N ILE A 111 21.71 -10.99 -6.80
CA ILE A 111 20.23 -11.08 -6.74
C ILE A 111 19.70 -12.19 -5.82
N ILE A 112 20.35 -13.38 -5.82
CA ILE A 112 19.93 -14.50 -4.97
C ILE A 112 20.30 -14.21 -3.52
N ASN A 113 21.46 -13.59 -3.30
CA ASN A 113 21.85 -13.19 -1.96
C ASN A 113 20.89 -12.12 -1.42
N GLY A 114 20.53 -11.11 -2.22
CA GLY A 114 19.53 -10.09 -1.86
C GLY A 114 18.17 -10.69 -1.50
N ILE A 115 17.66 -11.63 -2.31
CA ILE A 115 16.40 -12.34 -2.03
C ILE A 115 16.48 -13.11 -0.71
N ASN A 116 17.56 -13.87 -0.47
CA ASN A 116 17.69 -14.63 0.76
C ASN A 116 17.91 -13.74 1.99
N ALA A 117 18.60 -12.60 1.85
CA ALA A 117 18.75 -11.63 2.94
C ALA A 117 17.41 -10.98 3.30
N ALA A 118 16.62 -10.54 2.31
CA ALA A 118 15.28 -10.03 2.53
C ALA A 118 14.35 -11.08 3.15
N LEU A 119 14.42 -12.33 2.68
CA LEU A 119 13.65 -13.45 3.23
C LEU A 119 14.05 -13.75 4.68
N ALA A 120 15.35 -13.76 4.98
CA ALA A 120 15.86 -13.98 6.34
C ALA A 120 15.46 -12.83 7.28
N ALA A 121 15.54 -11.57 6.81
CA ALA A 121 15.12 -10.39 7.56
C ALA A 121 13.61 -10.42 7.87
N ARG A 122 12.76 -10.68 6.87
CA ARG A 122 11.30 -10.83 7.08
C ARG A 122 10.98 -11.98 8.04
N SER A 123 11.67 -13.12 7.90
CA SER A 123 11.46 -14.26 8.80
C SER A 123 11.89 -13.93 10.23
N ALA A 124 13.03 -13.27 10.42
CA ALA A 124 13.52 -12.84 11.73
C ALA A 124 12.54 -11.84 12.38
N HIS A 125 12.01 -10.90 11.60
CA HIS A 125 10.99 -9.96 12.09
C HIS A 125 9.72 -10.67 12.58
N LYS A 126 9.22 -11.67 11.84
CA LYS A 126 8.07 -12.48 12.29
C LYS A 126 8.35 -13.36 13.51
N LEU A 127 9.62 -13.58 13.84
CA LEU A 127 10.08 -14.25 15.06
C LEU A 127 10.41 -13.25 16.18
N GLU A 128 10.19 -11.95 15.96
CA GLU A 128 10.53 -10.86 16.88
C GLU A 128 12.04 -10.77 17.21
N ASP A 129 12.90 -11.38 16.37
CA ASP A 129 14.36 -11.28 16.48
C ASP A 129 14.87 -10.09 15.64
N TYR A 130 14.72 -8.89 16.21
CA TYR A 130 15.08 -7.64 15.55
C TYR A 130 16.59 -7.49 15.33
N ALA A 131 17.43 -8.07 16.21
CA ALA A 131 18.88 -8.04 16.05
C ALA A 131 19.31 -8.87 14.83
N ALA A 132 18.76 -10.08 14.65
CA ALA A 132 19.02 -10.87 13.45
C ALA A 132 18.45 -10.20 12.20
N ARG A 133 17.24 -9.61 12.27
CA ARG A 133 16.63 -8.84 11.18
C ARG A 133 17.59 -7.78 10.65
N ASP A 134 18.08 -6.90 11.53
CA ASP A 134 18.95 -5.80 11.15
C ASP A 134 20.31 -6.30 10.65
N GLY A 135 20.82 -7.38 11.23
CA GLY A 135 22.00 -8.08 10.72
C GLY A 135 21.83 -8.56 9.28
N TYR A 136 20.67 -9.15 8.93
CA TYR A 136 20.43 -9.59 7.55
C TYR A 136 20.26 -8.43 6.57
N LEU A 137 19.65 -7.32 6.98
CA LEU A 137 19.53 -6.12 6.16
C LEU A 137 20.90 -5.46 5.90
N ALA A 138 21.79 -5.46 6.89
CA ALA A 138 23.17 -5.00 6.74
C ALA A 138 23.95 -5.92 5.78
N VAL A 139 23.86 -7.24 5.98
CA VAL A 139 24.48 -8.22 5.06
C VAL A 139 23.99 -8.01 3.63
N ALA A 140 22.70 -7.72 3.42
CA ALA A 140 22.15 -7.46 2.09
C ALA A 140 22.85 -6.31 1.35
N GLN A 141 23.24 -5.24 2.07
CA GLN A 141 23.96 -4.10 1.50
C GLN A 141 25.35 -4.50 1.00
N GLU A 142 26.04 -5.37 1.74
CA GLU A 142 27.39 -5.84 1.40
C GLU A 142 27.38 -6.84 0.24
N VAL A 143 26.48 -7.83 0.28
CA VAL A 143 26.49 -8.96 -0.66
C VAL A 143 25.70 -8.69 -1.94
N ALA A 144 24.83 -7.67 -1.92
CA ALA A 144 23.95 -7.32 -3.03
C ALA A 144 23.74 -5.80 -3.16
N PRO A 145 24.81 -5.00 -3.35
CA PRO A 145 24.70 -3.53 -3.41
C PRO A 145 23.81 -3.03 -4.56
N ASN A 146 23.79 -3.77 -5.67
CA ASN A 146 22.93 -3.46 -6.82
C ASN A 146 21.44 -3.72 -6.55
N GLU A 147 21.11 -4.47 -5.49
CA GLU A 147 19.74 -4.82 -5.09
C GLU A 147 19.23 -3.93 -3.93
N HIS A 148 19.77 -2.71 -3.80
CA HIS A 148 19.35 -1.74 -2.78
C HIS A 148 17.84 -1.47 -2.80
N THR A 149 17.18 -1.57 -3.96
CA THR A 149 15.72 -1.44 -4.06
C THR A 149 14.99 -2.47 -3.22
N LEU A 150 15.37 -3.75 -3.34
CA LEU A 150 14.77 -4.83 -2.57
C LEU A 150 15.03 -4.65 -1.07
N ASN A 151 16.26 -4.26 -0.71
CA ASN A 151 16.63 -4.07 0.68
C ASN A 151 15.85 -2.92 1.33
N LEU A 152 15.75 -1.76 0.68
CA LEU A 152 15.04 -0.59 1.21
C LEU A 152 13.54 -0.79 1.29
N ILE A 153 12.93 -1.45 0.29
CA ILE A 153 11.50 -1.83 0.35
C ILE A 153 11.26 -2.77 1.54
N THR A 154 12.13 -3.78 1.71
CA THR A 154 12.02 -4.70 2.84
C THR A 154 12.19 -3.96 4.17
N HIS A 155 13.17 -3.07 4.29
CA HIS A 155 13.39 -2.30 5.50
C HIS A 155 12.20 -1.40 5.84
N ALA A 156 11.67 -0.65 4.87
CA ALA A 156 10.50 0.21 5.04
C ALA A 156 9.25 -0.58 5.43
N GLU A 157 9.03 -1.76 4.83
CA GLU A 157 7.94 -2.67 5.19
C GLU A 157 8.02 -3.07 6.67
N LEU A 158 9.19 -3.53 7.11
CA LEU A 158 9.39 -4.01 8.49
C LEU A 158 9.24 -2.86 9.50
N LEU A 159 9.79 -1.68 9.21
CA LEU A 159 9.61 -0.49 10.04
C LEU A 159 8.12 -0.09 10.17
N LEU A 160 7.33 -0.24 9.11
CA LEU A 160 5.88 0.03 9.19
C LEU A 160 5.11 -1.01 9.99
N GLU A 161 5.55 -2.27 10.00
CA GLU A 161 4.97 -3.30 10.88
C GLU A 161 5.24 -2.97 12.36
N GLU A 162 6.36 -2.31 12.66
CA GLU A 162 6.68 -1.76 14.00
C GLU A 162 6.00 -0.42 14.32
N GLY A 163 5.27 0.17 13.38
CA GLY A 163 4.67 1.49 13.53
C GLY A 163 5.65 2.66 13.45
N ARG A 164 6.91 2.43 13.07
CA ARG A 164 7.97 3.44 12.90
C ARG A 164 7.85 4.11 11.53
N HIS A 165 6.75 4.82 11.32
CA HIS A 165 6.39 5.39 10.01
C HIS A 165 7.37 6.44 9.51
N GLU A 166 7.96 7.27 10.38
CA GLU A 166 8.94 8.29 9.96
C GLU A 166 10.22 7.67 9.40
N GLU A 167 10.71 6.62 10.04
CA GLU A 167 11.90 5.91 9.58
C GLU A 167 11.63 5.15 8.29
N ALA A 168 10.42 4.60 8.14
CA ALA A 168 9.99 3.99 6.89
C ALA A 168 9.94 5.00 5.73
N LEU A 169 9.44 6.22 5.98
CA LEU A 169 9.46 7.31 5.01
C LEU A 169 10.90 7.69 4.63
N ASN A 170 11.81 7.76 5.60
CA ASN A 170 13.23 8.03 5.33
C ASN A 170 13.86 6.94 4.45
N ALA A 171 13.54 5.66 4.69
CA ALA A 171 14.01 4.56 3.87
C ALA A 171 13.47 4.63 2.43
N LEU A 172 12.19 5.01 2.26
CA LEU A 172 11.55 5.18 0.94
C LEU A 172 12.07 6.43 0.20
N HIS A 173 12.32 7.54 0.89
CA HIS A 173 12.99 8.70 0.30
C HIS A 173 14.40 8.36 -0.16
N SER A 174 15.15 7.60 0.65
CA SER A 174 16.49 7.10 0.29
C SER A 174 16.43 6.22 -0.97
N LEU A 175 15.39 5.39 -1.10
CA LEU A 175 15.16 4.57 -2.29
C LEU A 175 15.04 5.44 -3.56
N TYR A 176 14.26 6.51 -3.50
CA TYR A 176 14.06 7.41 -4.65
C TYR A 176 15.32 8.24 -4.95
N ALA A 177 16.05 8.68 -3.93
CA ALA A 177 17.30 9.43 -4.09
C ALA A 177 18.39 8.61 -4.81
N LEU A 178 18.41 7.29 -4.61
CA LEU A 178 19.32 6.37 -5.29
C LEU A 178 18.88 6.02 -6.72
N GLY A 179 17.83 6.63 -7.25
CA GLY A 179 17.29 6.34 -8.58
C GLY A 179 16.42 5.08 -8.63
N GLY A 180 15.99 4.57 -7.47
CA GLY A 180 15.05 3.46 -7.38
C GLY A 180 13.71 3.79 -8.05
N LEU A 181 13.16 2.83 -8.79
CA LEU A 181 11.85 2.98 -9.43
C LEU A 181 10.76 3.12 -8.37
N GLN A 182 9.80 4.02 -8.60
CA GLN A 182 8.53 4.09 -7.88
C GLN A 182 7.65 2.87 -8.21
N SER A 183 8.05 1.71 -7.69
CA SER A 183 7.27 0.49 -7.78
C SER A 183 5.92 0.67 -7.07
N ILE A 184 4.92 -0.11 -7.46
CA ILE A 184 3.60 -0.08 -6.82
C ILE A 184 3.72 -0.38 -5.33
N THR A 185 4.58 -1.33 -4.95
CA THR A 185 4.84 -1.67 -3.54
C THR A 185 5.42 -0.51 -2.76
N ALA A 186 6.41 0.21 -3.32
CA ALA A 186 6.99 1.38 -2.65
C ALA A 186 5.94 2.46 -2.41
N LEU A 187 5.09 2.76 -3.41
CA LEU A 187 4.00 3.72 -3.29
C LEU A 187 2.94 3.29 -2.26
N GLN A 188 2.64 2.00 -2.16
CA GLN A 188 1.71 1.47 -1.15
C GLN A 188 2.28 1.57 0.27
N LEU A 189 3.57 1.28 0.45
CA LEU A 189 4.26 1.45 1.73
C LEU A 189 4.31 2.93 2.11
N GLU A 190 4.63 3.81 1.16
CA GLU A 190 4.65 5.26 1.38
C GLU A 190 3.27 5.78 1.77
N LEU A 191 2.22 5.35 1.05
CA LEU A 191 0.83 5.70 1.37
C LEU A 191 0.48 5.30 2.80
N LYS A 192 0.78 4.05 3.19
CA LYS A 192 0.54 3.57 4.55
C LYS A 192 1.32 4.39 5.58
N ALA A 193 2.58 4.70 5.30
CA ALA A 193 3.42 5.51 6.18
C ALA A 193 2.88 6.93 6.36
N GLN A 194 2.45 7.59 5.28
CA GLN A 194 1.86 8.94 5.33
C GLN A 194 0.50 8.95 6.06
N GLN A 195 -0.30 7.89 5.93
CA GLN A 195 -1.54 7.74 6.72
C GLN A 195 -1.24 7.65 8.22
N MET A 196 -0.23 6.87 8.63
CA MET A 196 0.18 6.77 10.03
C MET A 196 0.75 8.08 10.55
N ALA A 197 1.47 8.82 9.70
CA ALA A 197 1.99 10.16 10.02
C ALA A 197 0.93 11.26 9.97
N GLN A 198 -0.34 10.96 9.65
CA GLN A 198 -1.44 11.93 9.46
C GLN A 198 -1.11 13.05 8.45
N ASN A 199 -0.26 12.75 7.46
CA ASN A 199 0.10 13.69 6.40
C ASN A 199 -0.85 13.52 5.21
N TRP A 200 -2.08 13.99 5.38
CA TRP A 200 -3.16 13.77 4.42
C TRP A 200 -2.96 14.46 3.07
N ASP A 201 -2.16 15.52 3.02
CA ASP A 201 -1.76 16.17 1.75
C ASP A 201 -0.93 15.21 0.89
N ALA A 202 0.10 14.57 1.47
CA ALA A 202 0.90 13.57 0.78
C ALA A 202 0.07 12.32 0.41
N VAL A 203 -0.87 11.92 1.28
CA VAL A 203 -1.82 10.83 0.99
C VAL A 203 -2.62 11.14 -0.28
N MET A 204 -3.12 12.36 -0.44
CA MET A 204 -3.90 12.76 -1.62
C MET A 204 -3.07 12.66 -2.91
N ASP A 205 -1.82 13.11 -2.89
CA ASP A 205 -0.92 13.03 -4.04
C ASP A 205 -0.63 11.57 -4.43
N LEU A 206 -0.32 10.73 -3.44
CA LEU A 206 -0.04 9.31 -3.65
C LEU A 206 -1.27 8.54 -4.16
N VAL A 207 -2.46 8.86 -3.64
CA VAL A 207 -3.72 8.26 -4.09
C VAL A 207 -3.99 8.58 -5.55
N ASN A 208 -3.73 9.81 -6.01
CA ASN A 208 -3.88 10.18 -7.42
C ASN A 208 -2.90 9.42 -8.32
N ILE A 209 -1.64 9.24 -7.89
CA ILE A 209 -0.65 8.46 -8.63
C ILE A 209 -1.07 6.98 -8.72
N LEU A 210 -1.52 6.40 -7.60
CA LEU A 210 -1.97 5.01 -7.53
C LEU A 210 -3.26 4.78 -8.33
N ALA A 211 -4.19 5.73 -8.36
CA ALA A 211 -5.41 5.65 -9.16
C ALA A 211 -5.13 5.50 -10.65
N ASN A 212 -4.11 6.19 -11.14
CA ASN A 212 -3.69 6.13 -12.54
C ASN A 212 -2.93 4.85 -12.87
N ARG A 213 -2.08 4.36 -11.95
CA ARG A 213 -1.24 3.16 -12.17
C ARG A 213 -1.92 1.83 -11.82
N TYR A 214 -2.95 1.83 -10.96
CA TYR A 214 -3.61 0.63 -10.45
C TYR A 214 -5.15 0.72 -10.50
N PRO A 215 -5.77 0.43 -11.66
CA PRO A 215 -7.20 0.69 -11.88
C PRO A 215 -8.16 -0.20 -11.08
N TYR A 216 -7.72 -1.35 -10.57
CA TYR A 216 -8.59 -2.33 -9.88
C TYR A 216 -9.05 -1.88 -8.48
N GLY A 217 -8.49 -0.78 -7.95
CA GLY A 217 -8.78 -0.25 -6.61
C GLY A 217 -9.64 1.02 -6.55
N LYS A 218 -10.27 1.45 -7.65
CA LYS A 218 -10.95 2.78 -7.75
C LYS A 218 -11.94 3.09 -6.62
N GLY A 219 -12.70 2.09 -6.14
CA GLY A 219 -13.64 2.27 -5.02
C GLY A 219 -12.96 2.59 -3.70
N SER A 220 -11.92 1.81 -3.33
CA SER A 220 -11.13 2.04 -2.12
C SER A 220 -10.34 3.35 -2.18
N ILE A 221 -9.83 3.69 -3.37
CA ILE A 221 -9.15 4.95 -3.66
C ILE A 221 -10.06 6.16 -3.45
N GLY A 222 -11.31 6.09 -3.92
CA GLY A 222 -12.29 7.15 -3.71
C GLY A 222 -12.60 7.35 -2.23
N GLN A 223 -12.85 6.26 -1.49
CA GLN A 223 -13.10 6.32 -0.05
C GLN A 223 -11.92 6.92 0.71
N LEU A 224 -10.69 6.53 0.36
CA LEU A 224 -9.49 7.07 0.97
C LEU A 224 -9.29 8.56 0.66
N LYS A 225 -9.56 8.98 -0.58
CA LYS A 225 -9.54 10.40 -0.97
C LYS A 225 -10.52 11.21 -0.12
N HIS A 226 -11.77 10.74 0.01
CA HIS A 226 -12.77 11.40 0.85
C HIS A 226 -12.32 11.49 2.31
N HIS A 227 -11.78 10.41 2.86
CA HIS A 227 -11.28 10.40 4.24
C HIS A 227 -10.14 11.42 4.44
N ALA A 228 -9.16 11.44 3.53
CA ALA A 228 -8.05 12.40 3.58
C ALA A 228 -8.53 13.85 3.50
N GLN A 229 -9.54 14.15 2.67
CA GLN A 229 -10.17 15.47 2.60
C GLN A 229 -10.86 15.85 3.91
N GLN A 230 -11.60 14.93 4.55
CA GLN A 230 -12.22 15.17 5.85
C GLN A 230 -11.17 15.48 6.93
N GLU A 231 -10.08 14.72 6.97
CA GLU A 231 -9.03 14.95 7.96
C GLU A 231 -8.26 16.24 7.71
N ASN A 232 -8.03 16.62 6.44
CA ASN A 232 -7.46 17.92 6.10
C ASN A 232 -8.38 19.09 6.50
N ILE A 233 -9.70 18.96 6.33
CA ILE A 233 -10.66 19.97 6.83
C ILE A 233 -10.53 20.10 8.36
N LYS A 234 -10.51 18.98 9.09
CA LYS A 234 -10.37 18.99 10.55
C LYS A 234 -9.05 19.63 11.00
N LYS A 235 -7.93 19.28 10.36
CA LYS A 235 -6.60 19.86 10.62
C LYS A 235 -6.59 21.38 10.43
N ASN A 236 -7.24 21.87 9.37
CA ASN A 236 -7.34 23.29 9.06
C ASN A 236 -8.41 24.02 9.90
N SER A 237 -9.27 23.31 10.63
CA SER A 237 -10.29 23.89 11.53
C SER A 237 -9.72 24.49 12.82
N THR A 238 -8.42 24.80 12.84
CA THR A 238 -7.71 25.52 13.91
C THR A 238 -7.72 27.03 13.70
N ASN A 239 -7.84 27.48 12.45
CA ASN A 239 -7.89 28.89 12.08
C ASN A 239 -8.84 29.08 10.89
N LEU A 240 -9.69 30.10 10.96
CA LEU A 240 -10.66 30.46 9.95
C LEU A 240 -10.01 30.74 8.59
N ASP A 241 -8.84 31.37 8.56
CA ASP A 241 -8.11 31.65 7.31
C ASP A 241 -7.63 30.37 6.61
N LEU A 242 -7.11 29.40 7.39
CA LEU A 242 -6.66 28.11 6.86
C LEU A 242 -7.83 27.28 6.37
N LEU A 243 -8.92 27.24 7.13
CA LEU A 243 -10.14 26.54 6.76
C LEU A 243 -10.76 27.12 5.48
N ASN A 244 -10.87 28.45 5.39
CA ASN A 244 -11.35 29.15 4.19
C ASN A 244 -10.48 28.83 2.98
N LYS A 245 -9.15 28.93 3.13
CA LYS A 245 -8.22 28.64 2.03
C LYS A 245 -8.38 27.21 1.53
N TYR A 246 -8.48 26.23 2.44
CA TYR A 246 -8.66 24.83 2.07
C TYR A 246 -10.02 24.58 1.41
N TRP A 247 -11.12 25.03 2.05
CA TRP A 247 -12.49 24.82 1.58
C TRP A 247 -12.73 25.42 0.20
N HIS A 248 -12.29 26.67 -0.02
CA HIS A 248 -12.42 27.33 -1.32
C HIS A 248 -11.46 26.79 -2.39
N GLY A 249 -10.43 26.04 -1.99
CA GLY A 249 -9.56 25.29 -2.92
C GLY A 249 -10.19 24.00 -3.44
N LEU A 250 -11.20 23.45 -2.75
CA LEU A 250 -11.96 22.29 -3.24
C LEU A 250 -12.80 22.67 -4.46
N ASN A 251 -13.00 21.71 -5.37
CA ASN A 251 -13.86 21.96 -6.53
C ASN A 251 -15.35 22.00 -6.14
N SER A 252 -16.20 22.54 -7.02
CA SER A 252 -17.64 22.70 -6.74
C SER A 252 -18.35 21.38 -6.42
N MET A 253 -17.95 20.27 -7.03
CA MET A 253 -18.55 18.96 -6.76
C MET A 253 -18.17 18.43 -5.37
N GLU A 254 -16.94 18.67 -4.94
CA GLU A 254 -16.43 18.31 -3.60
C GLU A 254 -17.05 19.18 -2.51
N GLN A 255 -17.28 20.47 -2.78
CA GLN A 255 -17.98 21.36 -1.84
C GLN A 255 -19.46 20.98 -1.63
N LEU A 256 -20.10 20.38 -2.65
CA LEU A 256 -21.48 19.90 -2.56
C LEU A 256 -21.60 18.53 -1.90
N ASP A 257 -20.51 17.78 -1.74
CA ASP A 257 -20.53 16.47 -1.07
C ASP A 257 -20.96 16.61 0.39
N SER A 258 -22.02 15.90 0.78
CA SER A 258 -22.66 16.07 2.09
C SER A 258 -21.71 15.78 3.26
N ARG A 259 -20.79 14.81 3.13
CA ARG A 259 -19.86 14.45 4.21
C ARG A 259 -18.77 15.49 4.38
N LEU A 260 -18.23 16.02 3.27
CA LEU A 260 -17.26 17.11 3.30
C LEU A 260 -17.90 18.40 3.83
N ALA A 261 -19.09 18.74 3.33
CA ALA A 261 -19.86 19.90 3.81
C ALA A 261 -20.18 19.80 5.31
N ALA A 262 -20.57 18.63 5.82
CA ALA A 262 -20.82 18.44 7.25
C ALA A 262 -19.55 18.60 8.09
N THR A 263 -18.41 18.10 7.59
CA THR A 263 -17.11 18.24 8.25
C THR A 263 -16.66 19.70 8.29
N ALA A 264 -16.80 20.42 7.17
CA ALA A 264 -16.48 21.84 7.08
C ALA A 264 -17.40 22.68 7.97
N ALA A 265 -18.71 22.45 7.92
CA ALA A 265 -19.69 23.16 8.74
C ALA A 265 -19.39 23.00 10.24
N LYS A 266 -19.04 21.79 10.70
CA LYS A 266 -18.58 21.58 12.09
C LYS A 266 -17.35 22.41 12.44
N GLY A 267 -16.38 22.51 11.52
CA GLY A 267 -15.20 23.36 11.67
C GLY A 267 -15.54 24.84 11.80
N TYR A 268 -16.38 25.36 10.90
CA TYR A 268 -16.84 26.76 10.96
C TYR A 268 -17.65 27.08 12.22
N ILE A 269 -18.54 26.18 12.65
CA ILE A 269 -19.28 26.31 13.91
C ILE A 269 -18.32 26.36 15.10
N ALA A 270 -17.30 25.51 15.14
CA ALA A 270 -16.29 25.49 16.21
C ALA A 270 -15.46 26.77 16.25
N LEU A 271 -15.25 27.42 15.10
CA LEU A 271 -14.58 28.71 14.96
C LEU A 271 -15.54 29.91 15.07
N HIS A 272 -16.80 29.68 15.47
CA HIS A 272 -17.85 30.67 15.65
C HIS A 272 -18.31 31.43 14.39
N ASP A 273 -17.98 30.96 13.19
CA ASP A 273 -18.49 31.51 11.93
C ASP A 273 -19.77 30.78 11.49
N MET A 274 -20.88 31.14 12.13
CA MET A 274 -22.18 30.54 11.86
C MET A 274 -22.72 30.90 10.47
N ALA A 275 -22.32 32.06 9.93
CA ALA A 275 -22.78 32.52 8.62
C ALA A 275 -22.18 31.67 7.49
N ALA A 276 -20.87 31.40 7.54
CA ALA A 276 -20.22 30.52 6.59
C ALA A 276 -20.75 29.07 6.72
N ALA A 277 -20.89 28.56 7.94
CA ALA A 277 -21.44 27.22 8.19
C ALA A 277 -22.85 27.07 7.61
N GLN A 278 -23.74 28.05 7.85
CA GLN A 278 -25.09 28.07 7.31
C GLN A 278 -25.08 28.03 5.77
N LYS A 279 -24.26 28.87 5.13
CA LYS A 279 -24.17 28.94 3.66
C LYS A 279 -23.72 27.61 3.05
N ILE A 280 -22.72 26.96 3.64
CA ILE A 280 -22.20 25.66 3.18
C ILE A 280 -23.28 24.58 3.28
N ILE A 281 -23.98 24.53 4.42
CA ILE A 281 -25.07 23.57 4.63
C ILE A 281 -26.19 23.80 3.60
N GLU A 282 -26.63 25.05 3.41
CA GLU A 282 -27.68 25.38 2.44
C GLU A 282 -27.30 24.94 1.01
N GLN A 283 -26.07 25.22 0.58
CA GLN A 283 -25.60 24.86 -0.76
C GLN A 283 -25.58 23.35 -0.98
N SER A 284 -25.11 22.57 0.00
CA SER A 284 -25.09 21.11 -0.12
C SER A 284 -26.49 20.50 -0.04
N LEU A 285 -27.35 20.98 0.87
CA LEU A 285 -28.74 20.50 1.00
C LEU A 285 -29.61 20.83 -0.22
N ASP A 286 -29.36 21.95 -0.89
CA ASP A 286 -30.04 22.30 -2.16
C ASP A 286 -29.71 21.28 -3.28
N ALA A 287 -28.53 20.65 -3.24
CA ALA A 287 -28.13 19.60 -4.19
C ALA A 287 -28.61 18.20 -3.76
N LYS A 288 -28.42 17.85 -2.49
CA LYS A 288 -28.83 16.56 -1.93
C LYS A 288 -29.16 16.71 -0.45
N LEU A 289 -30.39 16.35 -0.09
CA LEU A 289 -30.80 16.29 1.31
C LEU A 289 -30.04 15.18 2.05
N ASP A 290 -29.49 15.56 3.19
CA ASP A 290 -28.74 14.70 4.08
C ASP A 290 -29.09 15.03 5.54
N ASN A 291 -29.44 14.01 6.32
CA ASN A 291 -29.95 14.21 7.68
C ASN A 291 -28.87 14.74 8.63
N GLU A 292 -27.58 14.44 8.42
CA GLU A 292 -26.50 14.96 9.26
C GLU A 292 -26.37 16.48 9.08
N LEU A 293 -26.42 16.95 7.83
CA LEU A 293 -26.40 18.37 7.50
C LEU A 293 -27.63 19.11 8.04
N ILE A 294 -28.82 18.51 7.93
CA ILE A 294 -30.06 19.05 8.50
C ILE A 294 -29.92 19.23 10.02
N ALA A 295 -29.42 18.21 10.73
CA ALA A 295 -29.20 18.27 12.16
C ALA A 295 -28.22 19.40 12.55
N LEU A 296 -27.13 19.58 11.78
CA LEU A 296 -26.16 20.66 11.98
C LEU A 296 -26.75 22.04 11.71
N TYR A 297 -27.71 22.16 10.79
CA TYR A 297 -28.33 23.43 10.44
C TYR A 297 -28.96 24.13 11.65
N SER A 298 -29.60 23.36 12.55
CA SER A 298 -30.16 23.88 13.81
C SER A 298 -29.13 24.50 14.77
N LYS A 299 -27.84 24.18 14.61
CA LYS A 299 -26.75 24.68 15.45
C LYS A 299 -26.14 25.98 14.93
N CYS A 300 -26.37 26.32 13.66
CA CYS A 300 -25.84 27.53 13.03
C CYS A 300 -26.66 28.76 13.42
N LEU A 301 -26.87 29.02 14.71
CA LEU A 301 -27.70 30.14 15.17
C LEU A 301 -26.94 31.46 14.95
N GLY A 302 -27.44 32.27 14.01
CA GLY A 302 -26.86 33.57 13.64
C GLY A 302 -27.90 34.69 13.62
N ASN A 303 -27.57 35.82 12.98
CA ASN A 303 -28.43 37.00 12.99
C ASN A 303 -29.75 36.84 12.21
N SER A 304 -29.87 35.83 11.33
CA SER A 304 -31.02 35.67 10.44
C SER A 304 -31.66 34.27 10.53
N VAL A 305 -32.05 33.84 11.73
CA VAL A 305 -32.74 32.55 11.94
C VAL A 305 -34.09 32.48 11.20
N SER A 306 -34.76 33.62 10.99
CA SER A 306 -35.98 33.70 10.17
C SER A 306 -35.77 33.23 8.72
N TRP A 307 -34.64 33.59 8.11
CA TRP A 307 -34.25 33.08 6.79
C TRP A 307 -34.00 31.57 6.82
N GLN A 308 -33.39 31.06 7.89
CA GLN A 308 -33.15 29.63 8.03
C GLN A 308 -34.45 28.83 8.08
N ILE A 309 -35.44 29.32 8.82
CA ILE A 309 -36.78 28.73 8.88
C ILE A 309 -37.40 28.72 7.47
N GLN A 310 -37.36 29.84 6.74
CA GLN A 310 -37.92 29.92 5.38
C GLN A 310 -37.26 28.91 4.41
N ARG A 311 -35.93 28.77 4.47
CA ARG A 311 -35.19 27.80 3.66
C ARG A 311 -35.55 26.36 4.04
N ALA A 312 -35.63 26.05 5.32
CA ALA A 312 -36.01 24.72 5.79
C ALA A 312 -37.48 24.37 5.49
N GLU A 313 -38.41 25.33 5.57
CA GLU A 313 -39.80 25.16 5.15
C GLU A 313 -39.89 24.86 3.64
N ASN A 314 -39.04 25.48 2.81
CA ASN A 314 -38.96 25.16 1.38
C ASN A 314 -38.46 23.73 1.13
N TRP A 315 -37.41 23.29 1.83
CA TRP A 315 -36.95 21.89 1.75
C TRP A 315 -38.03 20.90 2.21
N LEU A 316 -38.79 21.26 3.25
CA LEU A 316 -39.88 20.44 3.79
C LEU A 316 -41.04 20.32 2.78
N SER A 317 -41.36 21.40 2.05
CA SER A 317 -42.40 21.35 1.01
C SER A 317 -42.11 20.30 -0.07
N LYS A 318 -40.82 20.04 -0.34
CA LYS A 318 -40.37 19.01 -1.28
C LYS A 318 -40.25 17.62 -0.63
N ASN A 319 -40.08 17.56 0.70
CA ASN A 319 -39.86 16.32 1.45
C ASN A 319 -40.69 16.33 2.76
N PRO A 320 -42.03 16.19 2.67
CA PRO A 320 -42.92 16.45 3.82
C PRO A 320 -42.72 15.50 5.01
N ASN A 321 -42.20 14.29 4.76
CA ASN A 321 -42.07 13.22 5.76
C ASN A 321 -40.64 13.07 6.30
N ASN A 322 -39.78 14.09 6.24
CA ASN A 322 -38.45 14.03 6.84
C ASN A 322 -38.50 14.46 8.32
N ALA A 323 -38.39 13.48 9.23
CA ALA A 323 -38.45 13.71 10.68
C ALA A 323 -37.35 14.63 11.21
N GLU A 324 -36.11 14.51 10.70
CA GLU A 324 -34.98 15.35 11.12
C GLU A 324 -35.14 16.80 10.68
N LEU A 325 -35.76 17.02 9.52
CA LEU A 325 -36.06 18.36 9.02
C LEU A 325 -37.15 19.05 9.86
N LEU A 326 -38.19 18.30 10.22
CA LEU A 326 -39.24 18.77 11.13
C LEU A 326 -38.67 19.07 12.52
N LEU A 327 -37.79 18.22 13.04
CA LEU A 327 -37.09 18.45 14.30
C LEU A 327 -36.26 19.74 14.25
N THR A 328 -35.52 19.94 13.16
CA THR A 328 -34.69 21.13 12.94
C THR A 328 -35.54 22.39 12.85
N LEU A 329 -36.65 22.37 12.11
CA LEU A 329 -37.62 23.47 12.08
C LEU A 329 -38.21 23.76 13.45
N GLY A 330 -38.56 22.73 14.21
CA GLY A 330 -39.04 22.85 15.58
C GLY A 330 -38.04 23.57 16.49
N LYS A 331 -36.76 23.20 16.43
CA LYS A 331 -35.66 23.85 17.17
C LYS A 331 -35.47 25.31 16.76
N LEU A 332 -35.46 25.60 15.46
CA LEU A 332 -35.33 26.97 14.94
C LEU A 332 -36.52 27.86 15.35
N CYS A 333 -37.75 27.35 15.25
CA CYS A 333 -38.95 28.04 15.72
C CYS A 333 -38.94 28.27 17.24
N THR A 334 -38.41 27.31 18.03
CA THR A 334 -38.25 27.45 19.48
C THR A 334 -37.23 28.53 19.84
N TYR A 335 -36.20 28.72 19.01
CA TYR A 335 -35.23 29.81 19.16
C TYR A 335 -35.85 31.17 18.85
N CYS A 336 -36.69 31.27 17.82
CA CYS A 336 -37.41 32.49 17.44
C CYS A 336 -38.70 32.74 18.25
N GLU A 337 -38.97 31.97 19.30
CA GLU A 337 -40.17 32.09 20.14
C GLU A 337 -41.51 31.91 19.38
N LEU A 338 -41.47 31.18 18.27
CA LEU A 338 -42.65 30.83 17.46
C LEU A 338 -43.32 29.56 18.01
N TRP A 339 -43.82 29.64 19.24
CA TRP A 339 -44.20 28.47 20.05
C TRP A 339 -45.19 27.51 19.39
N GLY A 340 -46.26 28.02 18.78
CA GLY A 340 -47.27 27.18 18.11
C GLY A 340 -46.71 26.41 16.91
N LYS A 341 -45.87 27.07 16.09
CA LYS A 341 -45.18 26.40 14.98
C LYS A 341 -44.16 25.38 15.50
N ALA A 342 -43.40 25.75 16.53
CA ALA A 342 -42.41 24.88 17.15
C ALA A 342 -43.05 23.58 17.64
N GLN A 343 -44.15 23.67 18.40
CA GLN A 343 -44.87 22.51 18.91
C GLN A 343 -45.37 21.61 17.76
N ASN A 344 -46.04 22.19 16.76
CA ASN A 344 -46.56 21.44 15.62
C ASN A 344 -45.46 20.68 14.85
N TYR A 345 -44.32 21.31 14.58
CA TYR A 345 -43.23 20.66 13.87
C TYR A 345 -42.58 19.54 14.70
N LEU A 346 -42.41 19.74 16.00
CA LEU A 346 -41.81 18.71 16.85
C LEU A 346 -42.74 17.51 17.08
N GLU A 347 -44.05 17.73 17.25
CA GLU A 347 -45.04 16.66 17.33
C GLU A 347 -45.15 15.89 16.01
N ALA A 348 -45.10 16.58 14.87
CA ALA A 348 -45.06 15.97 13.55
C ALA A 348 -43.79 15.12 13.35
N SER A 349 -42.63 15.61 13.80
CA SER A 349 -41.37 14.85 13.79
C SER A 349 -41.50 13.53 14.57
N LEU A 350 -42.01 13.60 15.81
CA LEU A 350 -42.25 12.41 16.64
C LEU A 350 -43.25 11.43 16.05
N SER A 351 -44.26 11.94 15.34
CA SER A 351 -45.29 11.11 14.70
C SER A 351 -44.72 10.30 13.53
N ILE A 352 -43.65 10.78 12.88
CA ILE A 352 -42.94 10.06 11.82
C ILE A 352 -41.90 9.12 12.41
N GLU A 353 -40.99 9.66 13.21
CA GLU A 353 -39.89 8.91 13.83
C GLU A 353 -39.68 9.39 15.27
N PRO A 354 -40.14 8.62 16.26
CA PRO A 354 -39.86 8.90 17.65
C PRO A 354 -38.36 8.90 17.92
N SER A 355 -37.82 10.00 18.42
CA SER A 355 -36.40 10.12 18.75
C SER A 355 -36.19 10.81 20.08
N ARG A 356 -35.09 10.46 20.75
CA ARG A 356 -34.65 11.14 21.98
C ARG A 356 -34.52 12.65 21.77
N ALA A 357 -33.96 13.05 20.63
CA ALA A 357 -33.71 14.46 20.33
C ALA A 357 -35.01 15.25 20.15
N ALA A 358 -36.05 14.66 19.55
CA ALA A 358 -37.36 15.29 19.41
C ALA A 358 -38.12 15.38 20.74
N HIS A 359 -38.08 14.33 21.57
CA HIS A 359 -38.65 14.38 22.92
C HIS A 359 -37.97 15.45 23.80
N LEU A 360 -36.64 15.54 23.75
CA LEU A 360 -35.89 16.56 24.47
C LEU A 360 -36.29 17.98 24.02
N ALA A 361 -36.41 18.20 22.71
CA ALA A 361 -36.80 19.51 22.18
C ALA A 361 -38.22 19.91 22.59
N LEU A 362 -39.18 18.97 22.63
CA LEU A 362 -40.54 19.24 23.14
C LEU A 362 -40.57 19.51 24.64
N ALA A 363 -39.79 18.76 25.42
CA ALA A 363 -39.69 19.01 26.85
C ALA A 363 -39.17 20.43 27.14
N GLN A 364 -38.09 20.83 26.45
CA GLN A 364 -37.54 22.19 26.55
C GLN A 364 -38.53 23.27 26.09
N LEU A 365 -39.32 23.01 25.04
CA LEU A 365 -40.38 23.91 24.60
C LEU A 365 -41.46 24.06 25.68
N PHE A 366 -41.90 22.96 26.29
CA PHE A 366 -42.93 22.99 27.34
C PHE A 366 -42.44 23.63 28.64
N GLU A 367 -41.16 23.52 28.98
CA GLU A 367 -40.57 24.30 30.08
C GLU A 367 -40.67 25.80 29.82
N LYS A 368 -40.34 26.27 28.61
CA LYS A 368 -40.49 27.68 28.24
C LYS A 368 -41.94 28.17 28.29
N LEU A 369 -42.91 27.26 28.13
CA LEU A 369 -44.35 27.52 28.23
C LEU A 369 -44.92 27.30 29.65
N ASP A 370 -44.07 27.02 30.64
CA ASP A 370 -44.42 26.68 32.03
C ASP A 370 -45.39 25.49 32.17
N LYS A 371 -45.41 24.58 31.19
CA LYS A 371 -46.20 23.33 31.20
C LYS A 371 -45.39 22.16 31.76
N ARG A 372 -45.08 22.22 33.05
CA ARG A 372 -44.12 21.31 33.71
C ARG A 372 -44.48 19.82 33.64
N GLU A 373 -45.76 19.49 33.74
CA GLU A 373 -46.22 18.09 33.67
C GLU A 373 -45.94 17.46 32.30
N LEU A 374 -46.24 18.20 31.23
CA LEU A 374 -45.97 17.77 29.85
C LEU A 374 -44.46 17.70 29.58
N ALA A 375 -43.69 18.66 30.10
CA ALA A 375 -42.23 18.62 29.99
C ALA A 375 -41.66 17.36 30.67
N SER A 376 -42.11 17.04 31.89
CA SER A 376 -41.69 15.85 32.63
C SER A 376 -42.02 14.55 31.90
N ASP A 377 -43.22 14.43 31.32
CA ASP A 377 -43.62 13.26 30.54
C ASP A 377 -42.70 13.05 29.32
N HIS A 378 -42.39 14.13 28.59
CA HIS A 378 -41.46 14.05 27.46
C HIS A 378 -40.01 13.74 27.87
N TYR A 379 -39.53 14.24 29.01
CA TYR A 379 -38.24 13.83 29.55
C TYR A 379 -38.22 12.33 29.87
N HIS A 380 -39.26 11.80 30.52
CA HIS A 380 -39.37 10.36 30.80
C HIS A 380 -39.39 9.51 29.54
N LYS A 381 -40.18 9.91 28.53
CA LYS A 381 -40.21 9.23 27.22
C LYS A 381 -38.84 9.27 26.54
N GLY A 382 -38.18 10.42 26.53
CA GLY A 382 -36.83 10.57 25.97
C GLY A 382 -35.79 9.68 26.67
N LEU A 383 -35.87 9.55 28.00
CA LEU A 383 -35.03 8.63 28.78
C LEU A 383 -35.32 7.16 28.45
N GLY A 384 -36.60 6.79 28.29
CA GLY A 384 -37.00 5.45 27.88
C GLY A 384 -36.37 5.01 26.55
N PHE A 385 -36.35 5.91 25.56
CA PHE A 385 -35.66 5.65 24.28
C PHE A 385 -34.15 5.47 24.44
N SER A 386 -33.50 6.27 25.30
CA SER A 386 -32.06 6.17 25.52
C SER A 386 -31.62 4.83 26.14
N LEU A 387 -32.50 4.21 26.93
CA LEU A 387 -32.24 2.90 27.54
C LEU A 387 -32.42 1.75 26.54
N GLN A 388 -33.33 1.90 25.57
CA GLN A 388 -33.54 0.89 24.51
C GLN A 388 -32.42 0.91 23.48
N GLU A 389 -31.92 2.09 23.09
CA GLU A 389 -30.78 2.24 22.15
C GLU A 389 -29.46 1.63 22.69
N GLN A 390 -29.29 1.51 24.01
CA GLN A 390 -28.10 0.89 24.61
C GLN A 390 -28.14 -0.65 24.66
N THR A 391 -29.33 -1.24 24.47
CA THR A 391 -29.53 -2.70 24.53
C THR A 391 -29.48 -3.40 23.17
N THR A 392 -29.35 -2.62 22.10
CA THR A 392 -29.19 -3.07 20.70
C THR A 392 -27.80 -2.70 20.20
#